data_AF-A0A9D1L271-F1
#
_entry.id   AF-A0A9D1L271-F1
#
_cell.length_a   1.000
_cell.length_b   1.000
_cell.length_c   1.000
_cell.angle_alpha   90.00
_cell.angle_beta   90.00
_cell.angle_gamma   90.00
#
_symmetry.space_group_name_H-M   'P 1'
#
loop_
_entity.id
_entity.type
_entity.pdbx_description
1 polymer ?
#
loop_
_entity_poly.entity_id
_entity_poly.type
_entity_poly.pdbx_seq_one_letter_code
_entity_poly.pdbx_strand_id
1 'polypeptide(L)'
;MAVKPSRIMADRMREMLTRDKMGVHEGFMSAFANDLARVIGDYFDPLAPPAVSVRRNDEGEFEVLISARASGIKRFETTGDLPKPEC
;
A
#
# COMPACT_ATOMS: atom_id res chain seq x y z
N MET A 1 -7.97 -36.08 1.02
CA MET A 1 -6.50 -36.27 1.03
C MET A 1 -5.94 -35.55 2.25
N ALA A 2 -5.27 -36.25 3.16
CA ALA A 2 -4.66 -35.65 4.34
C ALA A 2 -3.47 -34.78 3.93
N VAL A 3 -3.58 -33.46 4.12
CA VAL A 3 -2.47 -32.53 3.89
C VAL A 3 -1.38 -32.86 4.91
N LYS A 4 -0.24 -33.38 4.43
CA LYS A 4 0.88 -33.76 5.31
C LYS A 4 1.41 -32.50 6.02
N PRO A 5 1.58 -32.51 7.35
CA PRO A 5 2.07 -31.36 8.13
C PRO A 5 3.36 -30.71 7.60
N SER A 6 4.19 -31.50 6.90
CA SER A 6 5.43 -31.06 6.28
C SER A 6 5.24 -30.04 5.14
N ARG A 7 4.14 -30.11 4.38
CA ARG A 7 3.84 -29.13 3.32
C ARG A 7 3.48 -27.77 3.91
N ILE A 8 2.63 -27.76 4.94
CA ILE A 8 2.21 -26.53 5.63
C ILE A 8 3.42 -25.82 6.28
N MET A 9 4.33 -26.58 6.90
CA MET A 9 5.56 -26.00 7.46
C MET A 9 6.50 -25.47 6.38
N ALA A 10 6.63 -26.17 5.24
CA ALA A 10 7.46 -25.70 4.12
C ALA A 10 6.91 -24.40 3.51
N ASP A 11 5.59 -24.30 3.34
CA ASP A 11 4.95 -23.10 2.80
C ASP A 11 5.10 -21.90 3.74
N ARG A 12 4.88 -22.10 5.06
CA ARG A 12 5.14 -21.07 6.08
C ARG A 12 6.60 -20.61 6.12
N MET A 13 7.55 -21.54 6.02
CA MET A 13 8.97 -21.19 5.94
C MET A 13 9.29 -20.38 4.70
N ARG A 14 8.73 -20.77 3.55
CA ARG A 14 8.92 -20.07 2.28
C ARG A 14 8.36 -18.67 2.34
N GLU A 15 7.20 -18.48 2.97
CA GLU A 15 6.58 -17.17 3.18
C GLU A 15 7.44 -16.29 4.09
N MET A 16 7.93 -16.82 5.22
CA MET A 16 8.85 -16.12 6.12
C MET A 16 10.15 -15.70 5.42
N LEU A 17 10.81 -16.63 4.72
CA LEU A 17 12.06 -16.37 4.00
C LEU A 17 11.86 -15.38 2.84
N THR A 18 10.68 -15.37 2.23
CA THR A 18 10.33 -14.40 1.20
C THR A 18 10.18 -13.01 1.79
N ARG A 19 9.46 -12.87 2.91
CA ARG A 19 9.35 -11.58 3.63
C ARG A 19 10.71 -11.06 4.08
N ASP A 20 11.57 -11.95 4.58
CA ASP A 20 12.94 -11.64 4.99
C ASP A 20 13.80 -11.17 3.80
N LYS A 21 13.82 -11.93 2.70
CA LYS A 21 14.57 -11.59 1.48
C LYS A 21 14.08 -10.32 0.80
N MET A 22 12.79 -10.03 0.86
CA MET A 22 12.23 -8.81 0.27
C MET A 22 12.66 -7.54 1.02
N GLY A 23 13.24 -7.65 2.22
CA GLY A 23 13.63 -6.47 3.01
C GLY A 23 12.43 -5.58 3.35
N VAL A 24 11.21 -6.13 3.25
CA VAL A 24 9.94 -5.48 3.58
C VAL A 24 9.82 -5.50 5.11
N HIS A 25 10.76 -4.84 5.75
CA HIS A 25 10.73 -4.57 7.17
C HIS A 25 9.69 -3.47 7.42
N GLU A 26 9.10 -3.45 8.61
CA GLU A 26 8.12 -2.40 8.98
C GLU A 26 8.67 -0.99 8.70
N GLY A 27 9.97 -0.77 8.89
CA GLY A 27 10.64 0.49 8.58
C GLY A 27 10.59 0.88 7.10
N PHE A 28 10.86 -0.06 6.18
CA PHE A 28 10.78 0.19 4.74
C PHE A 28 9.33 0.49 4.32
N MET A 29 8.38 -0.30 4.81
CA MET A 29 6.96 -0.11 4.52
C MET A 29 6.44 1.22 5.05
N SER A 30 6.88 1.62 6.24
CA SER A 30 6.53 2.91 6.82
C SER A 30 7.12 4.08 6.02
N ALA A 31 8.39 3.99 5.63
CA ALA A 31 9.03 5.02 4.80
C ALA A 31 8.33 5.15 3.43
N PHE A 32 8.08 4.01 2.77
CA PHE A 32 7.40 4.00 1.48
C PHE A 32 5.96 4.50 1.56
N ALA A 33 5.20 4.12 2.61
CA ALA A 33 3.86 4.64 2.83
C ALA A 33 3.87 6.16 3.07
N ASN A 34 4.88 6.69 3.77
CA ASN A 34 5.04 8.14 3.95
C ASN A 34 5.37 8.86 2.64
N ASP A 35 6.24 8.30 1.81
CA ASP A 35 6.56 8.87 0.49
C ASP A 35 5.32 8.91 -0.39
N LEU A 36 4.53 7.82 -0.41
CA LEU A 36 3.25 7.76 -1.10
C LEU A 36 2.25 8.76 -0.53
N ALA A 37 2.16 8.89 0.79
CA ALA A 37 1.26 9.84 1.44
C ALA A 37 1.59 11.28 1.05
N ARG A 38 2.87 11.60 0.91
CA ARG A 38 3.33 12.93 0.47
C ARG A 38 2.89 13.20 -0.96
N VAL A 39 3.23 12.30 -1.89
CA VAL A 39 2.88 12.46 -3.31
C VAL A 39 1.37 12.53 -3.52
N ILE A 40 0.60 11.65 -2.86
CA ILE A 40 -0.87 11.68 -2.94
C ILE A 40 -1.40 12.97 -2.30
N GLY A 41 -0.82 13.39 -1.18
CA GLY A 41 -1.19 14.60 -0.46
C GLY A 41 -0.93 15.89 -1.23
N ASP A 42 -0.07 15.90 -2.25
CA ASP A 42 0.12 17.08 -3.09
C ASP A 42 -1.12 17.37 -3.96
N TYR A 43 -1.91 16.35 -4.29
CA TYR A 43 -3.04 16.45 -5.21
C TYR A 43 -4.40 16.19 -4.56
N PHE A 44 -4.44 15.42 -3.48
CA PHE A 44 -5.68 14.95 -2.87
C PHE A 44 -5.71 15.25 -1.37
N ASP A 45 -6.91 15.21 -0.79
CA ASP A 45 -7.11 15.21 0.66
C ASP A 45 -7.31 13.75 1.12
N PRO A 46 -6.23 13.03 1.49
CA PRO A 46 -6.33 11.62 1.87
C PRO A 46 -7.13 11.45 3.17
N LEU A 47 -8.05 10.48 3.16
CA LEU A 47 -8.86 10.10 4.33
C LEU A 47 -8.05 9.31 5.37
N ALA A 48 -7.02 8.60 4.92
CA ALA A 48 -6.12 7.79 5.73
C ALA A 48 -4.77 7.63 5.02
N PRO A 49 -3.70 7.23 5.75
CA PRO A 49 -2.43 6.86 5.13
C PRO A 49 -2.61 5.75 4.07
N PRO A 50 -1.87 5.79 2.95
CA PRO A 50 -1.91 4.73 1.95
C PRO A 50 -1.51 3.38 2.56
N ALA A 51 -2.30 2.35 2.26
CA ALA A 51 -1.99 0.98 2.64
C ALA A 51 -1.21 0.30 1.52
N VAL A 52 -0.09 -0.33 1.88
CA VAL A 52 0.73 -1.11 0.95
C VAL A 52 0.72 -2.56 1.43
N SER A 53 0.42 -3.49 0.53
CA SER A 53 0.52 -4.92 0.82
C SER A 53 1.27 -5.64 -0.29
N VAL A 54 2.21 -6.49 0.10
CA VAL A 54 2.91 -7.39 -0.82
C VAL A 54 2.47 -8.80 -0.50
N ARG A 55 2.00 -9.52 -1.52
CA ARG A 55 1.53 -10.90 -1.39
C ARG A 55 2.16 -11.75 -2.48
N ARG A 56 2.22 -13.04 -2.25
CA ARG A 56 2.57 -14.01 -3.28
C ARG A 56 1.28 -14.71 -3.71
N ASN A 57 1.01 -14.77 -5.02
CA ASN A 57 -0.16 -15.50 -5.52
C ASN A 57 0.13 -17.01 -5.59
N ASP A 58 -0.91 -17.79 -5.88
CA ASP A 58 -0.83 -19.26 -5.92
C ASP A 58 0.07 -19.79 -7.06
N GLU A 59 0.33 -18.96 -8.07
CA GLU A 59 1.24 -19.24 -9.19
C GLU A 59 2.71 -18.93 -8.84
N GLY A 60 2.93 -18.36 -7.66
CA GLY A 60 4.25 -18.06 -7.13
C GLY A 60 4.80 -16.70 -7.55
N GLU A 61 4.00 -15.86 -8.21
CA GLU A 61 4.29 -14.48 -8.55
C GLU A 61 4.07 -13.54 -7.36
N PHE A 62 4.60 -12.33 -7.44
CA PHE A 62 4.45 -11.31 -6.41
C PHE A 62 3.46 -10.23 -6.85
N GLU A 63 2.45 -10.02 -6.03
CA GLU A 63 1.47 -8.95 -6.17
C GLU A 63 1.80 -7.83 -5.18
N VAL A 64 1.93 -6.60 -5.68
CA VAL A 64 2.08 -5.39 -4.86
C VAL A 64 0.84 -4.55 -5.04
N LEU A 65 0.08 -4.39 -3.96
CA LEU A 65 -1.15 -3.61 -3.94
C LEU A 65 -0.94 -2.34 -3.12
N ILE A 66 -1.25 -1.19 -3.71
CA ILE A 66 -1.25 0.12 -3.06
C ILE A 66 -2.69 0.64 -3.08
N SER A 67 -3.23 0.98 -1.91
CA SER A 67 -4.59 1.48 -1.76
C SER A 67 -4.59 2.81 -1.02
N ALA A 68 -5.26 3.81 -1.59
CA ALA A 68 -5.46 5.11 -0.97
C ALA A 68 -6.90 5.59 -1.25
N ARG A 69 -7.46 6.31 -0.28
CA ARG A 69 -8.79 6.94 -0.40
C ARG A 69 -8.68 8.41 -0.05
N ALA A 70 -9.38 9.25 -0.79
CA ALA A 70 -9.41 10.69 -0.59
C ALA A 70 -10.84 11.21 -0.57
N SER A 71 -11.07 12.30 0.17
CA SER A 71 -12.36 13.01 0.19
C SER A 71 -12.54 13.96 -0.98
N GLY A 72 -11.44 14.35 -1.64
CA GLY A 72 -11.46 15.31 -2.74
C GLY A 72 -10.09 15.54 -3.35
N ILE A 73 -10.08 16.31 -4.43
CA ILE A 73 -8.88 16.85 -5.08
C ILE A 73 -8.59 18.21 -4.44
N LYS A 74 -7.34 18.48 -4.10
CA LYS A 74 -6.92 19.79 -3.63
C LYS A 74 -7.16 20.83 -4.72
N ARG A 75 -7.62 22.02 -4.33
CA ARG A 75 -7.78 23.13 -5.29
C ARG A 75 -6.41 23.48 -5.86
N PHE A 76 -6.34 23.59 -7.18
CA PHE A 76 -5.17 24.18 -7.84
C PHE A 76 -4.95 25.58 -7.27
N GLU A 77 -3.70 25.97 -6.98
CA GLU A 77 -3.39 27.30 -6.41
C GLU A 77 -3.97 28.43 -7.29
N THR A 78 -4.03 28.23 -8.61
CA THR A 78 -4.66 29.15 -9.58
C THR A 78 -6.17 29.34 -9.42
N THR A 79 -6.83 28.48 -8.65
CA THR A 79 -8.27 28.54 -8.33
C THR A 79 -8.55 28.93 -6.88
N GLY A 80 -7.51 29.20 -6.09
CA GLY A 80 -7.64 29.63 -4.69
C GLY A 80 -8.36 30.98 -4.54
N ASP A 81 -8.17 31.87 -5.50
CA ASP A 81 -8.77 33.21 -5.54
C ASP A 81 -10.19 33.24 -6.14
N LEU A 82 -10.67 32.11 -6.67
CA LEU A 82 -11.99 32.06 -7.26
C LEU A 82 -13.06 32.05 -6.15
N PRO A 83 -14.11 32.89 -6.27
CA PRO A 83 -15.19 32.91 -5.29
C PRO A 83 -15.83 31.52 -5.20
N LYS A 84 -16.23 31.12 -3.99
CA LYS A 84 -16.95 29.85 -3.80
C LYS A 84 -18.22 29.87 -4.68
N PRO A 85 -18.54 28.79 -5.40
CA PRO A 85 -19.79 28.71 -6.12
C PRO A 85 -20.94 28.86 -5.14
N GLU A 86 -21.89 29.75 -5.44
CA GLU A 86 -23.11 29.93 -4.65
C GLU A 86 -23.95 28.65 -4.69
N CYS A 87 -24.42 28.20 -3.53
CA CYS A 87 -25.30 27.04 -3.37
C CYS A 87 -26.74 27.36 -3.75
#